data_AF-A0A7L5APV4-F1
#
_entry.id   AF-A0A7L5APV4-F1
#
_cell.length_a   1.000
_cell.length_b   1.000
_cell.length_c   1.000
_cell.angle_alpha   90.00
_cell.angle_beta   90.00
_cell.angle_gamma   90.00
#
_symmetry.space_group_name_H-M   'P 1'
#
loop_
_entity.id
_entity.type
_entity.pdbx_description
1 polymer ?
#
loop_
_entity_poly.entity_id
_entity_poly.type
_entity_poly.pdbx_seq_one_letter_code
_entity_poly.pdbx_strand_id
1 'polypeptide(L)'
;MDVGSWDRLIPSLAHVLLQCGIAGVVVVELTVSAPIVSAQTAARIPADSRFLRALRVRRRPAPSPEPPRLKAFGTSGEVSLGVTLLDQHGRAVLTEAALEALVALGWEQEPEFLGYRLPASKAQEATAMAARVLIEVFGVAHPADLDVHVIA
;
A
#
# COMPACT_ATOMS: atom_id res chain seq x y z
N MET A 1 -17.80 4.64 -10.86
CA MET A 1 -16.58 3.81 -10.88
C MET A 1 -16.57 3.04 -12.20
N ASP A 2 -15.46 3.07 -12.94
CA ASP A 2 -15.31 2.28 -14.16
C ASP A 2 -14.82 0.87 -13.81
N VAL A 3 -15.77 -0.05 -13.58
CA VAL A 3 -15.49 -1.42 -13.14
C VAL A 3 -14.69 -2.19 -14.21
N GLY A 4 -14.94 -1.93 -15.50
CA GLY A 4 -14.30 -2.67 -16.60
C GLY A 4 -12.80 -2.41 -16.74
N SER A 5 -12.30 -1.25 -16.29
CA SER A 5 -10.87 -0.94 -16.27
C SER A 5 -10.16 -1.59 -15.09
N TRP A 6 -10.80 -1.69 -13.92
CA TRP A 6 -10.27 -2.43 -12.77
C TRP A 6 -10.25 -3.94 -13.00
N ASP A 7 -11.27 -4.50 -13.66
CA ASP A 7 -11.34 -5.92 -14.03
C ASP A 7 -10.22 -6.35 -14.99
N ARG A 8 -9.65 -5.42 -15.76
CA ARG A 8 -8.47 -5.66 -16.61
C ARG A 8 -7.16 -5.51 -15.86
N LEU A 9 -7.08 -4.57 -14.91
CA LEU A 9 -5.87 -4.34 -14.11
C LEU A 9 -5.56 -5.54 -13.21
N ILE A 10 -6.56 -6.09 -12.51
CA ILE A 10 -6.36 -7.15 -11.50
C ILE A 10 -5.65 -8.38 -12.10
N PRO A 11 -6.14 -9.02 -13.19
CA PRO A 11 -5.46 -10.17 -13.79
C PRO A 11 -4.09 -9.83 -14.37
N SER A 12 -3.94 -8.63 -14.93
CA SER A 12 -2.68 -8.17 -15.53
C SER A 12 -1.59 -8.00 -14.46
N LEU A 13 -1.93 -7.37 -13.33
CA LEU A 13 -1.03 -7.21 -12.19
C LEU A 13 -0.66 -8.56 -11.59
N ALA A 14 -1.63 -9.48 -11.44
CA ALA A 14 -1.36 -10.81 -10.92
C ALA A 14 -0.38 -11.57 -11.81
N HIS A 15 -0.53 -11.45 -13.14
CA HIS A 15 0.37 -12.08 -14.08
C HIS A 15 1.81 -11.55 -13.93
N VAL A 16 1.99 -10.23 -13.83
CA VAL A 16 3.31 -9.61 -13.64
C VAL A 16 3.96 -10.08 -12.33
N LEU A 17 3.22 -10.13 -11.22
CA LEU A 17 3.73 -10.58 -9.93
C LEU A 17 4.04 -12.09 -9.88
N LEU A 18 3.55 -12.88 -10.83
CA LEU A 18 3.90 -14.30 -10.94
C LEU A 18 5.13 -14.54 -11.81
N GLN A 19 5.58 -13.54 -12.59
CA GLN A 19 6.79 -13.64 -13.41
C GLN A 19 8.09 -13.61 -12.58
N CYS A 20 8.00 -13.42 -11.26
CA CYS A 20 9.13 -13.42 -10.32
C CYS A 20 9.96 -14.69 -10.37
N GLY A 21 9.34 -15.84 -10.68
CA GLY A 21 10.07 -17.10 -10.89
C GLY A 21 11.11 -17.07 -12.02
N ILE A 22 11.03 -16.08 -12.92
CA ILE A 22 11.91 -15.91 -14.10
C ILE A 22 12.94 -14.80 -13.87
N ALA A 23 12.59 -13.72 -13.16
CA ALA A 23 13.42 -12.51 -12.98
C ALA A 23 14.01 -12.33 -11.57
N GLY A 24 13.57 -13.09 -10.57
CA GLY A 24 13.92 -12.88 -9.16
C GLY A 24 12.75 -12.28 -8.36
N VAL A 25 12.84 -11.00 -8.00
CA VAL A 25 11.75 -10.28 -7.30
C VAL A 25 11.20 -9.23 -8.24
N VAL A 26 9.91 -9.30 -8.57
CA VAL A 26 9.21 -8.21 -9.28
C VAL A 26 8.48 -7.36 -8.26
N VAL A 27 8.68 -6.04 -8.36
CA VAL A 27 7.97 -5.05 -7.58
C VAL A 27 7.19 -4.14 -8.52
N VAL A 28 5.90 -3.99 -8.26
CA VAL A 28 5.05 -3.01 -8.94
C VAL A 28 4.67 -1.94 -7.93
N GLU A 29 5.08 -0.70 -8.18
CA GLU A 29 4.67 0.47 -7.40
C GLU A 29 3.49 1.17 -8.10
N LEU A 30 2.39 1.33 -7.37
CA LEU A 30 1.17 2.01 -7.78
C LEU A 30 1.05 3.29 -6.95
N THR A 31 1.28 4.43 -7.58
CA THR A 31 1.31 5.74 -6.90
C THR A 31 0.09 6.56 -7.25
N VAL A 32 -0.56 7.12 -6.24
CA VAL A 32 -1.70 8.02 -6.41
C VAL A 32 -1.21 9.40 -6.85
N SER A 33 -1.95 10.08 -7.72
CA SER A 33 -1.52 11.37 -8.27
C SER A 33 -1.43 12.52 -7.25
N ALA A 34 -2.12 12.43 -6.10
CA ALA A 34 -2.17 13.49 -5.11
C ALA A 34 -2.08 12.96 -3.66
N PRO A 35 -1.52 13.75 -2.72
CA PRO A 35 -1.53 13.42 -1.31
C PRO A 35 -2.94 13.33 -0.75
N ILE A 36 -3.19 12.31 0.07
CA ILE A 36 -4.48 12.11 0.74
C ILE A 36 -4.51 12.72 2.16
N VAL A 37 -3.37 13.27 2.62
CA VAL A 37 -3.14 13.67 4.00
C VAL A 37 -3.06 15.19 4.17
N SER A 38 -3.58 15.67 5.29
CA SER A 38 -3.50 17.05 5.76
C SER A 38 -3.04 17.05 7.21
N ALA A 39 -2.66 18.22 7.75
CA ALA A 39 -2.24 18.32 9.15
C ALA A 39 -3.31 17.85 10.14
N GLN A 40 -4.59 17.96 9.76
CA GLN A 40 -5.73 17.55 10.58
C GLN A 40 -6.01 16.05 10.48
N THR A 41 -5.69 15.45 9.33
CA THR A 41 -6.01 14.05 9.03
C THR A 41 -4.82 13.10 9.23
N ALA A 42 -3.60 13.61 9.43
CA ALA A 42 -2.39 12.82 9.65
C ALA A 42 -2.58 11.75 10.74
N ALA A 43 -2.30 10.51 10.37
CA ALA A 43 -2.43 9.35 11.25
C ALA A 43 -1.50 9.46 12.47
N ARG A 44 -1.90 8.85 13.58
CA ARG A 44 -0.96 8.54 14.66
C ARG A 44 -0.23 7.26 14.31
N ILE A 45 1.09 7.25 14.46
CA ILE A 45 1.86 6.00 14.37
C ILE A 45 1.57 5.19 15.64
N PRO A 46 1.01 3.96 15.55
CA PRO A 46 0.75 3.12 16.70
C PRO A 46 2.05 2.77 17.43
N ALA A 47 2.01 2.69 18.77
CA ALA A 47 3.18 2.63 19.63
C ALA A 47 3.89 1.25 19.69
N ASP A 48 3.41 0.26 18.94
CA ASP A 48 3.77 -1.14 19.13
C ASP A 48 4.87 -1.67 18.20
N SER A 49 5.43 -0.80 17.35
CA SER A 49 6.75 -1.03 16.76
C SER A 49 7.80 -1.08 17.89
N ARG A 50 8.48 -2.22 18.07
CA ARG A 50 9.50 -2.42 19.12
C ARG A 50 10.61 -1.35 19.10
N PHE A 51 10.82 -0.68 17.97
CA PHE A 51 11.78 0.42 17.82
C PHE A 51 11.25 1.78 18.33
N LEU A 52 9.93 1.97 18.46
CA LEU A 52 9.31 3.25 18.84
C LEU A 52 8.92 3.36 20.32
N ARG A 53 9.16 2.32 21.14
CA ARG A 53 8.92 2.37 22.60
C ARG A 53 9.77 3.43 23.32
N ALA A 54 10.92 3.81 22.75
CA ALA A 54 11.83 4.80 23.32
C ALA A 54 11.45 6.27 23.00
N LEU A 55 10.57 6.50 22.01
CA LEU A 55 10.22 7.84 21.51
C LEU A 55 8.79 8.24 21.89
N ARG A 56 8.31 7.83 23.08
CA ARG A 56 6.95 8.11 23.57
C ARG A 56 6.68 9.61 23.74
N VAL A 57 6.31 10.24 22.64
CA VAL A 57 5.26 11.25 22.58
C VAL A 57 4.31 10.78 21.49
N ARG A 58 3.03 10.59 21.84
CA ARG A 58 1.92 10.34 20.91
C ARG A 58 1.69 11.58 20.03
N ARG A 59 2.69 11.97 19.22
CA ARG A 59 2.61 13.10 18.30
C ARG A 59 2.12 12.59 16.96
N ARG A 60 1.11 13.27 16.43
CA ARG A 60 0.78 13.17 15.00
C ARG A 60 2.01 13.67 14.24
N PRO A 61 2.58 12.88 13.32
CA PRO A 61 3.61 13.38 12.42
C PRO A 61 3.03 14.54 11.60
N ALA A 62 3.91 15.40 11.08
CA ALA A 62 3.49 16.36 10.07
C ALA A 62 2.92 15.61 8.84
N PRO A 63 1.98 16.19 8.09
CA PRO A 63 1.50 15.58 6.85
C PRO A 63 2.61 15.56 5.81
N SER A 64 2.75 14.45 5.11
CA SER A 64 3.64 14.36 3.96
C SER A 64 3.00 15.05 2.75
N PRO A 65 3.77 15.82 1.95
CA PRO A 65 3.35 16.28 0.63
C PRO A 65 3.48 15.18 -0.42
N GLU A 66 3.99 13.99 -0.07
CA GLU A 66 4.10 12.86 -0.99
C GLU A 66 2.80 12.04 -0.99
N PRO A 67 2.35 11.56 -2.16
CA PRO A 67 1.19 10.69 -2.24
C PRO A 67 1.47 9.30 -1.65
N PRO A 68 0.42 8.60 -1.18
CA PRO A 68 0.54 7.21 -0.78
C PRO A 68 0.90 6.34 -1.99
N ARG A 69 1.75 5.35 -1.70
CA ARG A 69 2.19 4.35 -2.67
C ARG A 69 1.81 2.98 -2.17
N LEU A 70 1.19 2.19 -3.05
CA LEU A 70 1.00 0.77 -2.83
C LEU A 70 2.08 0.03 -3.61
N LYS A 71 2.90 -0.74 -2.91
CA LYS A 71 3.87 -1.64 -3.53
C LYS A 71 3.31 -3.05 -3.51
N ALA A 72 3.29 -3.71 -4.66
CA ALA A 72 3.00 -5.12 -4.79
C ALA A 72 4.29 -5.85 -5.16
N PHE A 73 4.58 -6.94 -4.45
CA PHE A 73 5.79 -7.72 -4.57
C PHE A 73 5.40 -9.15 -4.88
N GLY A 74 6.04 -9.74 -5.89
CA GLY A 74 5.95 -11.17 -6.13
C GLY A 74 7.26 -11.85 -5.78
N THR A 75 7.18 -13.03 -5.18
CA THR A 75 8.29 -13.96 -5.00
C THR A 75 7.85 -15.34 -5.49
N SER A 76 8.76 -16.32 -5.51
CA SER A 76 8.43 -17.69 -5.93
C SER A 76 7.36 -18.38 -5.09
N GLY A 77 7.14 -17.95 -3.84
CA GLY A 77 6.18 -18.57 -2.91
C GLY A 77 5.04 -17.65 -2.43
N GLU A 78 5.17 -16.34 -2.58
CA GLU A 78 4.30 -15.36 -1.94
C GLU A 78 4.07 -14.15 -2.84
N VAL A 79 2.87 -13.56 -2.76
CA VAL A 79 2.58 -12.20 -3.18
C VAL A 79 2.32 -11.35 -1.95
N SER A 80 3.05 -10.25 -1.85
CA SER A 80 3.01 -9.32 -0.74
C SER A 80 2.58 -7.93 -1.23
N LEU A 81 1.81 -7.21 -0.42
CA LEU A 81 1.47 -5.81 -0.63
C LEU A 81 2.02 -4.99 0.54
N GLY A 82 2.44 -3.77 0.28
CA GLY A 82 2.99 -2.87 1.28
C GLY A 82 2.58 -1.41 1.04
N VAL A 83 2.23 -0.73 2.11
CA VAL A 83 2.01 0.73 2.13
C VAL A 83 2.86 1.34 3.23
N THR A 84 3.69 2.31 2.87
CA THR A 84 4.56 3.02 3.83
C THR A 84 3.74 3.95 4.72
N LEU A 85 4.02 3.94 6.02
CA LEU A 85 3.32 4.81 6.99
C LEU A 85 3.87 6.25 6.98
N LEU A 86 5.19 6.35 6.82
CA LEU A 86 5.95 7.58 6.84
C LEU A 86 6.73 7.74 5.54
N ASP A 87 6.95 9.00 5.15
CA ASP A 87 7.92 9.33 4.11
C ASP A 87 9.36 9.30 4.68
N GLN A 88 10.33 9.50 3.79
CA GLN A 88 11.76 9.56 4.13
C GLN A 88 12.13 10.62 5.19
N HIS A 89 11.25 11.60 5.44
CA HIS A 89 11.43 12.66 6.45
C HIS A 89 10.64 12.38 7.73
N GLY A 90 10.02 11.21 7.87
CA GLY A 90 9.21 10.84 9.03
C GLY A 90 7.85 11.54 9.09
N ARG A 91 7.33 12.03 7.96
CA ARG A 91 5.99 12.65 7.87
C ARG A 91 4.94 11.62 7.47
N ALA A 92 3.73 11.75 7.99
CA ALA A 92 2.64 10.80 7.77
C ALA A 92 2.16 10.87 6.31
N VAL A 93 2.11 9.71 5.65
CA VAL A 93 1.59 9.58 4.28
C VAL A 93 0.10 9.21 4.29
N LEU A 94 -0.35 8.55 5.36
CA LEU A 94 -1.73 8.11 5.53
C LEU A 94 -2.51 8.97 6.53
N THR A 95 -3.81 8.99 6.34
CA THR A 95 -4.75 9.53 7.33
C THR A 95 -5.08 8.51 8.42
N GLU A 96 -5.57 8.96 9.58
CA GLU A 96 -6.02 8.07 10.65
C GLU A 96 -7.12 7.10 10.17
N ALA A 97 -8.09 7.61 9.39
CA ALA A 97 -9.13 6.78 8.77
C ALA A 97 -8.59 5.77 7.75
N ALA A 98 -7.60 6.15 6.93
CA ALA A 98 -6.97 5.23 5.98
C ALA A 98 -6.21 4.11 6.70
N LEU A 99 -5.50 4.44 7.78
CA LEU A 99 -4.82 3.46 8.63
C LEU A 99 -5.81 2.46 9.23
N GLU A 100 -6.89 2.95 9.84
CA GLU A 100 -7.94 2.11 10.42
C GLU A 100 -8.62 1.22 9.39
N ALA A 101 -8.90 1.75 8.19
CA ALA A 101 -9.47 0.99 7.09
C ALA A 101 -8.56 -0.16 6.65
N LEU A 102 -7.25 0.07 6.51
CA LEU A 102 -6.29 -0.98 6.16
C LEU A 102 -6.24 -2.08 7.23
N VAL A 103 -6.20 -1.71 8.52
CA VAL A 103 -6.23 -2.68 9.62
C VAL A 103 -7.53 -3.49 9.59
N ALA A 104 -8.67 -2.86 9.33
CA ALA A 104 -9.96 -3.55 9.19
C ALA A 104 -10.02 -4.50 7.98
N LEU A 105 -9.23 -4.25 6.93
CA LEU A 105 -9.04 -5.14 5.78
C LEU A 105 -8.05 -6.28 6.06
N GLY A 106 -7.52 -6.38 7.28
CA GLY A 106 -6.58 -7.43 7.68
C GLY A 106 -5.13 -7.15 7.31
N TRP A 107 -4.77 -5.89 7.06
CA TRP A 107 -3.37 -5.51 6.89
C TRP A 107 -2.66 -5.50 8.25
N GLU A 108 -1.48 -6.09 8.29
CA GLU A 108 -0.69 -6.24 9.49
C GLU A 108 0.33 -5.11 9.61
N GLN A 109 0.46 -4.58 10.82
CA GLN A 109 1.38 -3.50 11.10
C GLN A 109 2.81 -4.04 11.30
N GLU A 110 3.71 -3.53 10.48
CA GLU A 110 5.16 -3.70 10.61
C GLU A 110 5.78 -2.36 11.10
N PRO A 111 7.06 -2.33 11.52
CA PRO A 111 7.68 -1.14 12.09
C PRO A 111 7.58 0.13 11.24
N GLU A 112 7.59 0.01 9.91
CA GLU A 112 7.67 1.14 8.97
C GLU A 112 6.56 1.13 7.89
N PHE A 113 5.80 0.04 7.77
CA PHE A 113 4.78 -0.15 6.75
C PHE A 113 3.60 -0.99 7.26
N LEU A 114 2.48 -0.95 6.55
CA LEU A 114 1.40 -1.93 6.65
C LEU A 114 1.56 -2.95 5.53
N GLY A 115 1.50 -4.23 5.88
CA GLY A 115 1.69 -5.34 4.94
C GLY A 115 0.44 -6.21 4.81
N TYR A 116 0.25 -6.80 3.63
CA TYR A 116 -0.73 -7.85 3.40
C TYR A 116 -0.10 -8.93 2.53
N ARG A 117 -0.12 -10.19 2.97
CA ARG A 117 0.62 -11.28 2.31
C ARG A 117 -0.27 -12.47 2.05
N LEU A 118 -0.12 -13.07 0.88
CA LEU A 118 -0.79 -14.31 0.51
C LEU A 118 0.16 -15.24 -0.24
N PRO A 119 -0.05 -16.57 -0.20
CA PRO A 119 0.66 -17.50 -1.07
C PRO A 119 0.54 -17.10 -2.55
N ALA A 120 1.58 -17.35 -3.35
CA ALA A 120 1.58 -16.99 -4.78
C ALA A 120 0.41 -17.60 -5.56
N SER A 121 -0.10 -18.77 -5.15
CA SER A 121 -1.31 -19.38 -5.72
C SER A 121 -2.58 -18.52 -5.58
N LYS A 122 -2.57 -17.50 -4.71
CA LYS A 122 -3.64 -16.53 -4.47
C LYS A 122 -3.30 -15.13 -5.00
N ALA A 123 -2.41 -15.01 -5.99
CA ALA A 123 -2.01 -13.72 -6.58
C ALA A 123 -3.21 -12.87 -7.05
N GLN A 124 -4.26 -13.49 -7.60
CA GLN A 124 -5.46 -12.77 -8.03
C GLN A 124 -6.24 -12.16 -6.84
N GLU A 125 -6.27 -12.86 -5.69
CA GLU A 125 -6.89 -12.35 -4.47
C GLU A 125 -6.09 -11.18 -3.88
N ALA A 126 -4.75 -11.30 -3.87
CA ALA A 126 -3.87 -10.20 -3.45
C ALA A 126 -4.04 -8.95 -4.33
N THR A 127 -4.10 -9.12 -5.65
CA THR A 127 -4.27 -7.99 -6.57
C THR A 127 -5.67 -7.39 -6.53
N ALA A 128 -6.71 -8.19 -6.24
CA ALA A 128 -8.03 -7.67 -5.93
C ALA A 128 -8.02 -6.85 -4.62
N MET A 129 -7.28 -7.28 -3.59
CA MET A 129 -7.07 -6.48 -2.37
C MET A 129 -6.34 -5.16 -2.68
N ALA A 130 -5.32 -5.17 -3.55
CA ALA A 130 -4.65 -3.96 -4.00
C ALA A 130 -5.63 -2.97 -4.66
N ALA A 131 -6.46 -3.45 -5.59
CA ALA A 131 -7.49 -2.63 -6.23
C ALA A 131 -8.49 -2.07 -5.21
N ARG A 132 -8.94 -2.90 -4.25
CA ARG A 132 -9.83 -2.49 -3.18
C ARG A 132 -9.24 -1.36 -2.35
N VAL A 133 -7.96 -1.45 -1.95
CA VAL A 133 -7.28 -0.38 -1.22
C VAL A 133 -7.18 0.91 -2.04
N LEU A 134 -6.80 0.80 -3.32
CA LEU A 134 -6.68 1.97 -4.19
C LEU A 134 -8.02 2.70 -4.32
N ILE A 135 -9.12 1.95 -4.50
CA ILE A 135 -10.47 2.51 -4.66
C ILE A 135 -11.03 3.03 -3.34
N GLU A 136 -11.10 2.17 -2.31
CA GLU A 136 -11.86 2.43 -1.08
C GLU A 136 -11.07 3.26 -0.06
N VAL A 137 -9.75 3.12 -0.03
CA VAL A 137 -8.90 3.77 0.98
C VAL A 137 -8.20 4.99 0.41
N PHE A 138 -7.64 4.89 -0.79
CA PHE A 138 -6.95 6.01 -1.43
C PHE A 138 -7.85 6.87 -2.33
N GLY A 139 -9.11 6.45 -2.55
CA GLY A 139 -10.09 7.23 -3.29
C GLY A 139 -9.81 7.33 -4.79
N VAL A 140 -9.08 6.35 -5.36
CA VAL A 140 -8.74 6.32 -6.78
C VAL A 140 -9.97 5.90 -7.59
N ALA A 141 -10.49 6.81 -8.40
CA ALA A 141 -11.69 6.57 -9.19
C ALA A 141 -11.45 5.66 -10.39
N HIS A 142 -10.29 5.81 -11.05
CA HIS A 142 -9.92 5.10 -12.26
C HIS A 142 -8.44 4.67 -12.22
N PRO A 143 -8.07 3.47 -12.70
CA PRO A 143 -6.68 3.01 -12.67
C PRO A 143 -5.72 3.86 -13.53
N ALA A 144 -6.25 4.63 -14.48
CA ALA A 144 -5.46 5.59 -15.26
C ALA A 144 -5.00 6.82 -14.46
N ASP A 145 -5.54 7.04 -13.25
CA ASP A 145 -5.10 8.08 -12.33
C ASP A 145 -3.87 7.64 -11.51
N LEU A 146 -3.40 6.40 -11.73
CA LEU A 146 -2.23 5.81 -11.10
C LEU A 146 -1.00 5.98 -11.99
N ASP A 147 0.11 6.32 -11.35
CA ASP A 147 1.42 6.12 -11.93
C ASP A 147 1.92 4.71 -11.59
N VAL A 148 2.35 3.96 -12.60
CA VAL A 148 2.69 2.52 -12.47
C VAL A 148 4.15 2.31 -12.86
N HIS A 149 4.95 1.88 -11.88
CA HIS A 149 6.37 1.57 -12.08
C HIS A 149 6.62 0.10 -11.81
N VAL A 150 7.23 -0.60 -12.77
CA VAL A 150 7.70 -1.98 -12.59
C VAL A 150 9.21 -1.96 -12.34
N ILE A 151 9.63 -2.52 -11.22
CA ILE A 151 11.03 -2.67 -10.81
C ILE A 151 11.31 -4.17 -10.82
N ALA A 152 12.22 -4.61 -11.69
CA ALA A 152 12.60 -6.00 -11.91
C ALA A 152 14.12 -6.15 -11.86
#